data_AF-A0A9R1RZJ5-F1
#
_entry.id   AF-A0A9R1RZJ5-F1
#
_cell.length_a   1.000
_cell.length_b   1.000
_cell.length_c   1.000
_cell.angle_alpha   90.00
_cell.angle_beta   90.00
_cell.angle_gamma   90.00
#
_symmetry.space_group_name_H-M   'P 1'
#
loop_
_entity.id
_entity.type
_entity.pdbx_description
1 polymer ?
#
loop_
_entity_poly.entity_id
_entity_poly.type
_entity_poly.pdbx_seq_one_letter_code
_entity_poly.pdbx_strand_id
1 'polypeptide(L)'
;MAAIMAARGQGQVQDFDFFVVVDFEATCVKDARIFPQEIIEFPAVLVDGATGRIESAFRRYVRPKHHPVLTQFCRELTGIRQEDVDGGVGLHMLAL
;
A
#
# COMPACT_ATOMS: atom_id res chain seq x y z
N MET A 1 -24.95 29.47 19.35
CA MET A 1 -25.29 28.36 18.45
C MET A 1 -24.20 27.31 18.52
N ALA A 2 -24.37 26.32 19.37
CA ALA A 2 -23.44 25.21 19.47
C ALA A 2 -23.64 24.26 18.30
N ALA A 3 -22.56 23.88 17.62
CA ALA A 3 -22.48 22.66 16.84
C ALA A 3 -21.08 22.03 17.05
N ILE A 4 -21.05 21.16 18.06
CA ILE A 4 -20.41 19.83 18.09
C ILE A 4 -18.89 19.75 17.85
N MET A 5 -18.23 19.25 18.89
CA MET A 5 -16.85 18.79 18.97
C MET A 5 -16.49 17.75 17.90
N ALA A 6 -15.34 17.93 17.26
CA ALA A 6 -14.45 16.82 16.94
C ALA A 6 -13.11 17.14 17.62
N ALA A 7 -12.66 16.26 18.50
CA ALA A 7 -11.45 16.43 19.28
C ALA A 7 -10.28 16.82 18.36
N ARG A 8 -9.73 18.03 18.56
CA ARG A 8 -8.40 18.36 18.06
C ARG A 8 -7.44 17.47 18.84
N GLY A 9 -7.01 16.37 18.22
CA GLY A 9 -5.85 15.63 18.69
C GLY A 9 -4.73 16.63 18.93
N GLN A 10 -4.08 16.57 20.10
CA GLN A 10 -3.06 17.51 20.50
C GLN A 10 -1.99 17.57 19.41
N GLY A 11 -2.00 18.67 18.64
CA GLY A 11 -1.28 18.76 17.38
C GLY A 11 0.22 18.69 17.62
N GLN A 12 0.82 17.56 17.25
CA GLN A 12 2.24 17.57 16.95
C GLN A 12 2.44 18.57 15.81
N VAL A 13 3.37 19.50 16.02
CA VAL A 13 3.83 20.37 14.94
C VAL A 13 4.44 19.45 13.89
N GLN A 14 3.87 19.47 12.70
CA GLN A 14 4.36 18.75 11.54
C GLN A 14 4.58 19.79 10.44
N ASP A 15 5.70 19.69 9.71
CA ASP A 15 6.17 20.74 8.80
C ASP A 15 5.78 20.51 7.32
N PHE A 16 4.99 19.47 7.02
CA PHE A 16 4.66 19.05 5.66
C PHE A 16 3.21 19.39 5.29
N ASP A 17 2.98 19.95 4.11
CA ASP A 17 1.61 20.20 3.64
C ASP A 17 0.86 18.90 3.33
N PHE A 18 1.58 17.86 2.88
CA PHE A 18 1.04 16.56 2.55
C PHE A 18 1.97 15.42 2.93
N PHE A 19 1.37 14.28 3.23
CA PHE A 19 2.05 13.00 3.38
C PHE A 19 1.60 12.03 2.29
N VAL A 20 2.53 11.25 1.74
CA VAL A 20 2.20 10.07 0.94
C VAL A 20 2.49 8.84 1.79
N VAL A 21 1.44 8.13 2.19
CA VAL A 21 1.57 6.90 2.98
C VAL A 21 1.52 5.73 2.02
N VAL A 22 2.53 4.86 2.07
CA VAL A 22 2.71 3.72 1.16
C VAL A 22 2.85 2.45 2.00
N ASP A 23 2.20 1.37 1.55
CA ASP A 23 2.27 0.07 2.22
C ASP A 23 2.44 -1.06 1.18
N PHE A 24 3.68 -1.45 0.90
CA PHE A 24 3.93 -2.46 -0.13
C PHE A 24 3.61 -3.86 0.35
N GLU A 25 2.86 -4.59 -0.47
CA GLU A 25 2.82 -6.04 -0.36
C GLU A 25 3.84 -6.67 -1.29
N ALA A 26 4.44 -7.78 -0.86
CA ALA A 26 5.53 -8.44 -1.59
C ALA A 26 5.41 -9.96 -1.58
N THR A 27 6.02 -10.63 -2.57
CA THR A 27 6.15 -12.08 -2.63
C THR A 27 6.77 -12.63 -1.34
N CYS A 28 6.28 -13.76 -0.86
CA CYS A 28 6.68 -14.32 0.42
C CYS A 28 6.49 -15.84 0.51
N VAL A 29 7.23 -16.47 1.43
CA VAL A 29 7.18 -17.90 1.76
C VAL A 29 7.06 -18.03 3.28
N LYS A 30 6.45 -19.12 3.75
CA LYS A 30 6.33 -19.37 5.19
C LYS A 30 7.70 -19.72 5.77
N ASP A 31 8.01 -19.21 6.96
CA ASP A 31 9.18 -19.54 7.78
C ASP A 31 10.56 -19.33 7.11
N ALA A 32 10.61 -18.58 6.01
CA ALA A 32 11.84 -18.28 5.28
C ALA A 32 11.75 -16.93 4.55
N ARG A 33 12.88 -16.47 4.02
CA ARG A 33 12.91 -15.33 3.09
C ARG A 33 12.99 -15.85 1.66
N ILE A 34 12.20 -15.25 0.77
CA ILE A 34 12.29 -15.48 -0.66
C ILE A 34 13.24 -14.45 -1.27
N PHE A 35 14.07 -14.86 -2.24
CA PHE A 35 14.97 -13.95 -2.95
C PHE A 35 14.94 -14.21 -4.46
N PRO A 36 14.83 -13.17 -5.30
CA PRO A 36 14.48 -11.79 -4.91
C PRO A 36 13.06 -11.72 -4.36
N GLN A 37 12.81 -10.78 -3.45
CA GLN A 37 11.45 -10.42 -3.04
C GLN A 37 10.94 -9.33 -3.99
N GLU A 38 9.73 -9.50 -4.51
CA GLU A 38 9.13 -8.62 -5.51
C GLU A 38 7.87 -7.95 -4.95
N ILE A 39 7.66 -6.67 -5.23
CA ILE A 39 6.40 -5.97 -4.93
C ILE A 39 5.29 -6.59 -5.77
N ILE A 40 4.16 -6.90 -5.13
CA ILE A 40 2.95 -7.45 -5.76
C ILE A 40 1.72 -6.55 -5.57
N GLU A 41 1.77 -5.59 -4.65
CA GLU A 41 0.79 -4.51 -4.54
C GLU A 41 1.48 -3.19 -4.17
N PHE A 42 1.04 -2.11 -4.81
CA PHE A 42 1.45 -0.74 -4.52
C PHE A 42 0.22 0.11 -4.21
N PRO A 43 -0.27 0.10 -2.96
CA PRO A 43 -1.21 1.09 -2.46
C PRO A 43 -0.47 2.33 -1.93
N ALA A 44 -1.04 3.50 -2.18
CA ALA A 44 -0.62 4.74 -1.56
C ALA A 44 -1.81 5.66 -1.30
N VAL A 45 -1.75 6.48 -0.26
CA VAL A 45 -2.73 7.54 0.00
C VAL A 45 -2.04 8.87 0.22
N LEU A 46 -2.59 9.93 -0.38
CA LEU A 46 -2.19 11.31 -0.12
C LEU A 46 -3.01 11.82 1.07
N VAL A 47 -2.35 12.34 2.09
CA VAL A 47 -2.96 12.85 3.32
C VAL A 47 -2.62 14.32 3.47
N ASP A 48 -3.64 15.16 3.67
CA ASP A 48 -3.49 16.58 4.01
C ASP A 48 -2.87 16.70 5.42
N GLY A 49 -1.72 17.35 5.52
CA GLY A 49 -0.94 17.45 6.75
C GLY A 49 -1.57 18.34 7.82
N ALA A 50 -2.46 19.25 7.44
CA ALA A 50 -3.15 20.14 8.38
C ALA A 50 -4.35 19.46 9.06
N THR A 51 -5.05 18.58 8.34
CA THR A 51 -6.32 17.99 8.76
C THR A 51 -6.24 16.50 9.04
N GLY A 52 -5.20 15.82 8.55
CA GLY A 52 -5.04 14.37 8.60
C GLY A 52 -6.03 13.61 7.71
N ARG A 53 -6.69 14.29 6.77
CA ARG A 53 -7.68 13.67 5.87
C ARG A 53 -7.01 13.11 4.62
N ILE A 54 -7.56 12.02 4.10
CA ILE A 54 -7.12 11.44 2.83
C ILE A 54 -7.71 12.28 1.69
N GLU A 55 -6.84 12.81 0.83
CA GLU A 55 -7.19 13.59 -0.35
C GLU A 55 -7.34 12.69 -1.59
N SER A 56 -6.49 11.67 -1.71
CA SER A 56 -6.55 10.72 -2.82
C SER A 56 -5.95 9.37 -2.44
N ALA A 57 -6.28 8.35 -3.24
CA ALA A 57 -5.76 7.00 -3.10
C ALA A 57 -5.31 6.46 -4.46
N PHE A 58 -4.21 5.75 -4.46
CA PHE A 58 -3.66 5.00 -5.58
C PHE A 58 -3.53 3.54 -5.17
N ARG A 59 -3.85 2.62 -6.08
CA ARG A 59 -3.68 1.19 -5.84
C ARG A 59 -3.43 0.47 -7.16
N ARG A 60 -2.35 -0.30 -7.23
CA ARG A 60 -2.06 -1.18 -8.37
C ARG A 60 -1.48 -2.50 -7.91
N TYR A 61 -1.96 -3.58 -8.53
CA TYR A 61 -1.29 -4.87 -8.47
C TYR A 61 -0.12 -4.90 -9.45
N VAL A 62 0.96 -5.56 -9.03
CA VAL A 62 2.20 -5.69 -9.78
C VAL A 62 2.41 -7.14 -10.12
N ARG A 63 2.74 -7.43 -11.38
CA ARG A 63 3.03 -8.78 -11.84
C ARG A 63 4.50 -9.13 -11.54
N PRO A 64 4.78 -10.09 -10.62
CA PRO A 64 6.15 -10.52 -10.34
C PRO A 64 6.74 -11.31 -11.54
N LYS A 65 8.05 -11.19 -11.74
CA LYS A 65 8.79 -11.82 -12.84
C LYS A 65 9.61 -13.02 -12.37
N HIS A 66 10.20 -12.96 -11.17
CA HIS A 66 11.05 -14.03 -10.66
C HIS A 66 10.23 -15.14 -10.00
N HIS A 67 9.21 -14.77 -9.22
CA HIS A 67 8.31 -15.69 -8.53
C HIS A 67 6.85 -15.42 -8.97
N PRO A 68 6.48 -15.75 -10.23
CA PRO A 68 5.18 -15.37 -10.80
C PRO A 68 3.99 -16.05 -10.11
N VAL A 69 4.21 -17.19 -9.45
CA VAL A 69 3.16 -17.93 -8.74
C VAL A 69 3.28 -17.67 -7.24
N LEU A 70 2.25 -17.03 -6.67
CA LEU A 70 2.20 -16.72 -5.25
C LEU A 70 2.02 -18.01 -4.43
N THR A 71 2.81 -18.15 -3.37
CA THR A 71 2.63 -19.24 -2.43
C THR A 71 1.26 -19.16 -1.75
N GLN A 72 0.74 -20.30 -1.29
CA GLN A 72 -0.51 -20.30 -0.52
C GLN A 72 -0.41 -19.39 0.71
N PHE A 73 0.70 -19.48 1.46
CA PHE A 73 0.95 -18.62 2.62
C PHE A 73 0.88 -17.14 2.25
N CYS A 74 1.48 -16.73 1.13
CA CYS A 74 1.48 -15.32 0.75
C CYS A 74 0.09 -14.80 0.37
N ARG A 75 -0.69 -15.64 -0.34
CA ARG A 75 -2.09 -15.30 -0.69
C ARG A 75 -2.97 -15.19 0.56
N GLU A 76 -2.76 -16.08 1.54
CA GLU A 76 -3.50 -16.04 2.81
C GLU A 76 -3.10 -14.84 3.68
N LEU A 77 -1.81 -14.49 3.71
CA LEU A 77 -1.29 -13.37 4.51
C LEU A 77 -1.74 -12.01 3.97
N THR A 78 -1.67 -11.83 2.66
CA THR A 78 -1.93 -10.53 2.00
C THR A 78 -3.38 -10.39 1.50
N GLY A 79 -4.10 -11.49 1.33
CA GLY A 79 -5.42 -11.53 0.70
C GLY A 79 -5.39 -11.38 -0.83
N ILE A 80 -4.21 -11.30 -1.45
CA ILE A 80 -4.04 -11.13 -2.89
C ILE A 80 -4.21 -12.48 -3.59
N ARG A 81 -5.05 -12.54 -4.63
CA ARG A 81 -5.26 -13.76 -5.42
C ARG A 81 -4.29 -13.82 -6.58
N GLN A 82 -4.06 -15.02 -7.10
CA GLN A 82 -3.15 -15.21 -8.23
C GLN A 82 -3.61 -14.40 -9.47
N GLU A 83 -4.92 -14.35 -9.72
CA GLU A 83 -5.50 -13.57 -10.83
C GLU A 83 -5.23 -12.06 -10.72
N ASP A 84 -5.10 -11.53 -9.50
CA ASP A 84 -4.85 -10.11 -9.27
C ASP A 84 -3.44 -9.72 -9.73
N VAL A 85 -2.43 -10.55 -9.47
CA VAL A 85 -1.04 -10.33 -9.94
C VAL A 85 -0.84 -10.75 -11.39
N ASP A 86 -1.57 -11.75 -11.89
CA ASP A 86 -1.52 -12.16 -13.30
C ASP A 86 -2.01 -11.03 -14.22
N GLY A 87 -3.07 -10.32 -13.80
CA GLY A 87 -3.58 -9.11 -14.43
C GLY A 87 -2.87 -7.82 -14.03
N GLY A 88 -1.87 -7.90 -13.14
CA GLY A 88 -1.10 -6.78 -12.65
C GLY A 88 -0.22 -6.13 -13.73
N VAL A 89 0.18 -4.88 -13.47
CA VAL A 89 1.11 -4.16 -14.36
C VAL A 89 2.56 -4.56 -14.07
N GLY A 90 3.45 -4.38 -15.03
CA GLY A 90 4.89 -4.48 -14.76
C GLY A 90 5.35 -3.34 -13.84
N LEU A 91 6.26 -3.63 -12.91
CA LEU A 91 6.77 -2.66 -11.93
C LEU A 91 7.22 -1.32 -12.55
N HIS A 92 7.88 -1.37 -13.70
CA HIS A 92 8.36 -0.20 -14.46
C HIS A 92 7.26 0.72 -15.02
N MET A 93 5.99 0.28 -15.01
CA MET A 93 4.84 1.07 -15.50
C MET A 93 4.10 1.78 -14.37
N LEU A 94 4.52 1.62 -13.11
CA LEU A 94 3.88 2.30 -11.99
C LEU A 94 4.23 3.79 -12.00
N ALA A 95 3.20 4.62 -11.93
CA ALA A 95 3.30 6.06 -11.73
C ALA A 95 2.26 6.46 -10.67
N LEU A 96 2.75 7.14 -9.62
CA LEU A 96 1.95 7.76 -8.57
C LEU A 96 1.43 9.12 -9.04
#